data_AF-A0A4Q7BIF4-F1
#
_entry.id   AF-A0A4Q7BIF4-F1
#
_cell.length_a   1.000
_cell.length_b   1.000
_cell.length_c   1.000
_cell.angle_alpha   90.00
_cell.angle_beta   90.00
_cell.angle_gamma   90.00
#
_symmetry.space_group_name_H-M   'P 1'
#
loop_
_entity.id
_entity.type
_entity.pdbx_description
1 polymer ?
#
loop_
_entity_poly.entity_id
_entity_poly.type
_entity_poly.pdbx_seq_one_letter_code
_entity_poly.pdbx_strand_id
1 'polypeptide(L)'
;MRRSIILGVCGAVLSVQCVAESHSKTLSQAQFDQRIQMYTDQVNATKHILDEENVTVDATEQRRAFCSRLEAYQEIAELAQQNIGLDTANMMLIIANNFLDRQKQSMAQSGMTVDVFCANQAAK
;
A
#
# COMPACT_ATOMS: atom_id res chain seq x y z
N MET A 1 -20.99 -48.92 45.29
CA MET A 1 -22.39 -48.47 45.45
C MET A 1 -22.69 -47.39 44.40
N ARG A 2 -23.83 -47.52 43.72
CA ARG A 2 -24.64 -46.56 42.91
C ARG A 2 -23.92 -45.37 42.25
N ARG A 3 -23.79 -45.36 40.91
CA ARG A 3 -24.75 -44.84 39.90
C ARG A 3 -25.03 -43.34 40.03
N SER A 4 -24.56 -42.57 39.04
CA SER A 4 -25.40 -41.63 38.28
C SER A 4 -24.77 -41.35 36.92
N ILE A 5 -25.40 -41.90 35.89
CA ILE A 5 -25.20 -41.61 34.47
C ILE A 5 -26.05 -40.38 34.18
N ILE A 6 -25.46 -39.29 33.73
CA ILE A 6 -26.20 -38.21 33.05
C ILE A 6 -25.92 -38.35 31.56
N LEU A 7 -26.91 -38.90 30.86
CA LEU A 7 -27.07 -38.85 29.42
C LEU A 7 -27.23 -37.38 29.01
N GLY A 8 -26.15 -36.78 28.50
CA GLY A 8 -26.23 -35.56 27.70
C GLY A 8 -26.36 -35.94 26.23
N VAL A 9 -27.59 -36.17 25.77
CA VAL A 9 -27.92 -36.28 24.35
C VAL A 9 -28.05 -34.87 23.78
N CYS A 10 -27.05 -34.45 23.02
CA CYS A 10 -27.05 -33.43 21.97
C CYS A 10 -25.77 -33.74 21.18
N GLY A 11 -25.79 -34.37 20.02
CA GLY A 11 -26.52 -33.93 18.83
C GLY A 11 -25.46 -33.49 17.81
N ALA A 12 -25.29 -34.30 16.77
CA ALA A 12 -24.52 -34.06 15.54
C ALA A 12 -22.99 -33.89 15.65
N VAL A 13 -22.31 -34.92 15.16
CA VAL A 13 -20.87 -35.03 14.92
C VAL A 13 -20.42 -34.07 13.81
N LEU A 14 -19.38 -33.30 14.13
CA LEU A 14 -18.36 -32.70 13.28
C LEU A 14 -18.61 -32.63 11.76
N SER A 15 -18.74 -31.41 11.26
CA SER A 15 -17.91 -30.86 10.18
C SER A 15 -18.10 -29.34 10.12
N VAL A 16 -17.55 -28.62 11.11
CA VAL A 16 -17.26 -27.19 10.90
C VAL A 16 -16.13 -27.16 9.88
N GLN A 17 -16.46 -27.00 8.61
CA GLN A 17 -15.50 -26.50 7.64
C GLN A 17 -15.25 -25.05 8.04
N CYS A 18 -14.21 -24.85 8.86
CA CYS A 18 -13.57 -23.56 8.98
C CYS A 18 -12.91 -23.27 7.63
N VAL A 19 -13.71 -22.77 6.69
CA VAL A 19 -13.16 -22.10 5.51
C VAL A 19 -12.57 -20.81 6.05
N ALA A 20 -11.27 -20.83 6.35
CA ALA A 20 -10.50 -19.62 6.46
C ALA A 20 -10.46 -19.01 5.06
N GLU A 21 -11.51 -18.27 4.68
CA GLU A 21 -11.42 -17.33 3.57
C GLU A 21 -10.42 -16.27 3.98
N SER A 22 -9.15 -16.52 3.70
CA SER A 22 -8.18 -15.47 3.43
C SER A 22 -8.61 -14.78 2.14
N HIS A 23 -9.73 -14.06 2.20
CA HIS A 23 -10.20 -13.17 1.16
C HIS A 23 -9.26 -11.97 1.13
N SER A 24 -8.07 -12.17 0.53
CA SER A 24 -7.52 -11.10 -0.29
C SER A 24 -8.61 -10.79 -1.28
N LYS A 25 -9.37 -9.71 -1.06
CA LYS A 25 -10.40 -9.26 -1.99
C LYS A 25 -9.65 -8.73 -3.21
N THR A 26 -9.25 -9.64 -4.09
CA THR A 26 -8.71 -9.31 -5.39
C THR A 26 -9.73 -8.44 -6.10
N LEU A 27 -9.24 -7.32 -6.62
CA LEU A 27 -10.06 -6.32 -7.28
C LEU A 27 -10.50 -6.83 -8.64
N SER A 28 -11.58 -6.23 -9.15
CA SER A 28 -11.79 -6.27 -10.60
C SER A 28 -10.75 -5.39 -11.30
N GLN A 29 -10.52 -5.65 -12.59
CA GLN A 29 -9.61 -4.83 -13.40
C GLN A 29 -9.98 -3.34 -13.34
N ALA A 30 -11.26 -3.01 -13.48
CA ALA A 30 -11.73 -1.62 -13.42
C ALA A 30 -11.45 -0.93 -12.07
N GLN A 31 -11.58 -1.66 -10.95
CA GLN A 31 -11.26 -1.13 -9.63
C GLN A 31 -9.76 -0.92 -9.43
N PHE A 32 -8.94 -1.83 -9.96
CA PHE A 32 -7.50 -1.70 -9.96
C PHE A 32 -7.06 -0.50 -10.79
N ASP A 33 -7.52 -0.39 -12.04
CA ASP A 33 -7.20 0.70 -12.94
C ASP A 33 -7.61 2.07 -12.36
N GLN A 34 -8.80 2.15 -11.75
CA GLN A 34 -9.27 3.35 -11.09
C GLN A 34 -8.34 3.80 -9.96
N ARG A 35 -7.83 2.84 -9.16
CA ARG A 35 -6.91 3.15 -8.05
C ARG A 35 -5.52 3.51 -8.55
N ILE A 36 -5.02 2.81 -9.58
CA ILE A 36 -3.77 3.20 -10.25
C ILE A 36 -3.88 4.61 -10.81
N GLN A 37 -5.01 4.98 -11.41
CA GLN A 37 -5.23 6.33 -11.91
C GLN A 37 -5.21 7.37 -10.78
N MET A 38 -5.87 7.10 -9.65
CA MET A 38 -5.86 7.99 -8.49
C MET A 38 -4.43 8.26 -7.98
N TYR A 39 -3.61 7.21 -7.81
CA TYR A 39 -2.22 7.38 -7.38
C TYR A 39 -1.36 8.04 -8.46
N THR A 40 -1.65 7.79 -9.74
CA THR A 40 -0.99 8.46 -10.87
C THR A 40 -1.28 9.97 -10.86
N ASP A 41 -2.52 10.36 -10.56
CA ASP A 41 -2.91 11.76 -10.43
C ASP A 41 -2.23 12.43 -9.24
N GLN A 42 -2.10 11.72 -8.11
CA GLN A 42 -1.32 12.18 -6.96
C GLN A 42 0.16 12.41 -7.34
N VAL A 43 0.79 11.48 -8.08
CA VAL A 43 2.16 11.68 -8.60
C VAL A 43 2.22 12.88 -9.54
N ASN A 44 1.28 13.01 -10.48
CA ASN A 44 1.25 14.12 -11.44
C ASN A 44 1.07 15.48 -10.75
N ALA A 45 0.25 15.56 -9.72
CA ALA A 45 0.06 16.77 -8.93
C ALA A 45 1.35 17.28 -8.28
N THR A 46 2.35 16.42 -8.06
CA THR A 46 3.63 16.83 -7.46
C THR A 46 4.67 17.30 -8.48
N LYS A 47 4.46 17.08 -9.78
CA LYS A 47 5.47 17.33 -10.83
C LYS A 47 5.90 18.78 -10.92
N HIS A 48 4.94 19.71 -10.92
CA HIS A 48 5.22 21.14 -10.97
C HIS A 48 5.98 21.65 -9.73
N ILE A 49 5.96 20.89 -8.62
CA ILE A 49 6.66 21.22 -7.37
C ILE A 49 8.08 20.64 -7.35
N LEU A 50 8.28 19.46 -7.94
CA LEU A 50 9.50 18.67 -7.75
C LEU A 50 10.39 18.57 -9.00
N ASP A 51 9.83 18.74 -10.19
CA ASP A 51 10.50 18.38 -11.44
C ASP A 51 10.79 19.59 -12.34
N GLU A 52 10.25 20.78 -12.04
CA GLU A 52 10.49 22.00 -12.81
C GLU A 52 11.75 22.74 -12.32
N GLU A 53 12.52 23.35 -13.24
CA GLU A 53 13.82 23.95 -12.91
C GLU A 53 13.74 25.30 -12.16
N ASN A 54 12.54 25.91 -12.06
CA ASN A 54 12.35 27.25 -11.48
C ASN A 54 11.18 27.31 -10.49
N VAL A 55 11.07 26.31 -9.61
CA VAL A 55 10.01 26.26 -8.61
C VAL A 55 10.23 27.31 -7.52
N THR A 56 9.22 28.12 -7.22
CA THR A 56 9.26 29.17 -6.19
C THR A 56 8.68 28.74 -4.84
N VAL A 57 8.29 27.47 -4.71
CA VAL A 57 7.72 26.90 -3.50
C VAL A 57 8.77 26.68 -2.41
N ASP A 58 8.34 26.76 -1.15
CA ASP A 58 9.25 26.57 -0.03
C ASP A 58 9.63 25.10 0.21
N ALA A 59 10.66 24.87 1.03
CA ALA A 59 11.14 23.53 1.35
C ALA A 59 10.09 22.65 2.08
N THR A 60 9.10 23.26 2.74
CA THR A 60 8.01 22.52 3.39
C THR A 60 7.06 21.95 2.35
N GLU A 61 6.74 22.73 1.33
CA GLU A 61 5.90 22.32 0.21
C GLU A 61 6.61 21.27 -0.66
N GLN A 62 7.91 21.45 -0.95
CA GLN A 62 8.71 20.42 -1.62
C GLN A 62 8.73 19.11 -0.83
N ARG A 63 8.94 19.18 0.49
CA ARG A 63 8.89 17.98 1.36
C ARG A 63 7.52 17.31 1.31
N ARG A 64 6.43 18.07 1.40
CA ARG A 64 5.07 17.51 1.32
C ARG A 64 4.82 16.84 -0.02
N ALA A 65 5.18 17.49 -1.12
CA ALA A 65 5.03 16.92 -2.46
C ALA A 65 5.87 15.64 -2.61
N PHE A 66 7.12 15.65 -2.13
CA PHE A 66 7.98 14.47 -2.16
C PHE A 66 7.35 13.31 -1.40
N CYS A 67 6.91 13.55 -0.17
CA CYS A 67 6.36 12.49 0.66
C CYS A 67 5.00 11.99 0.14
N SER A 68 4.17 12.86 -0.42
CA SER A 68 2.94 12.46 -1.12
C SER A 68 3.23 11.60 -2.35
N ARG A 69 4.26 11.94 -3.14
CA ARG A 69 4.70 11.11 -4.27
C ARG A 69 5.21 9.74 -3.80
N LEU A 70 5.99 9.72 -2.70
CA LEU A 70 6.52 8.49 -2.12
C LEU A 70 5.40 7.55 -1.67
N GLU A 71 4.42 8.08 -0.94
CA GLU A 71 3.24 7.36 -0.48
C GLU A 71 2.45 6.76 -1.66
N ALA A 72 2.20 7.54 -2.72
CA ALA A 72 1.52 7.03 -3.91
C ALA A 72 2.23 5.81 -4.52
N TYR A 73 3.56 5.79 -4.55
CA TYR A 73 4.31 4.64 -5.04
C TYR A 73 4.30 3.45 -4.06
N GLN A 74 4.30 3.68 -2.74
CA GLN A 74 4.13 2.61 -1.75
C GLN A 74 2.78 1.91 -1.93
N GLU A 75 1.73 2.71 -2.09
CA GLU A 75 0.37 2.24 -2.33
C GLU A 75 0.23 1.50 -3.66
N ILE A 76 0.83 1.99 -4.75
CA ILE A 76 0.87 1.28 -6.03
C ILE A 76 1.56 -0.08 -5.88
N ALA A 77 2.69 -0.15 -5.17
CA ALA A 77 3.42 -1.40 -4.96
C ALA A 77 2.57 -2.41 -4.19
N GLU A 78 1.94 -1.98 -3.09
CA GLU A 78 1.07 -2.84 -2.29
C GLU A 78 -0.16 -3.32 -3.08
N LEU A 79 -0.85 -2.40 -3.75
CA LEU A 79 -2.02 -2.69 -4.57
C LEU A 79 -1.69 -3.69 -5.68
N ALA A 80 -0.58 -3.48 -6.39
CA ALA A 80 -0.12 -4.36 -7.45
C ALA A 80 0.28 -5.75 -6.94
N GLN A 81 0.95 -5.81 -5.78
CA GLN A 81 1.34 -7.08 -5.15
C GLN A 81 0.12 -7.92 -4.74
N GLN A 82 -0.93 -7.28 -4.21
CA GLN A 82 -2.17 -7.93 -3.82
C GLN A 82 -3.03 -8.39 -5.01
N ASN A 83 -2.80 -7.79 -6.19
CA ASN A 83 -3.60 -8.00 -7.40
C ASN A 83 -2.76 -8.45 -8.60
N ILE A 84 -1.69 -9.22 -8.35
CA ILE A 84 -0.66 -9.55 -9.34
C ILE A 84 -1.16 -10.27 -10.60
N GLY A 85 -2.36 -10.87 -10.52
CA GLY A 85 -3.03 -11.54 -11.64
C GLY A 85 -3.83 -10.61 -12.56
N LEU A 86 -3.96 -9.32 -12.23
CA LEU A 86 -4.61 -8.32 -13.07
C LEU A 86 -3.65 -7.75 -14.12
N ASP A 87 -4.22 -7.22 -15.20
CA ASP A 87 -3.45 -6.59 -16.26
C ASP A 87 -2.66 -5.41 -15.69
N THR A 88 -1.43 -5.26 -16.16
CA THR A 88 -0.44 -4.24 -15.73
C THR A 88 0.03 -4.31 -14.28
N ALA A 89 -0.56 -5.14 -13.40
CA ALA A 89 -0.17 -5.20 -11.99
C ALA A 89 1.33 -5.51 -11.80
N ASN A 90 1.86 -6.54 -12.48
CA ASN A 90 3.29 -6.84 -12.44
C ASN A 90 4.17 -5.65 -12.89
N MET A 91 3.74 -4.94 -13.93
CA MET A 91 4.48 -3.78 -14.44
C MET A 91 4.46 -2.64 -13.44
N MET A 92 3.30 -2.34 -12.84
CA MET A 92 3.15 -1.32 -11.82
C MET A 92 3.97 -1.62 -10.57
N LEU A 93 4.00 -2.89 -10.14
CA LEU A 93 4.85 -3.33 -9.03
C LEU A 93 6.33 -3.06 -9.32
N ILE A 94 6.81 -3.41 -10.51
CA ILE A 94 8.20 -3.15 -10.92
C ILE A 94 8.49 -1.65 -10.95
N ILE A 95 7.62 -0.83 -11.55
CA ILE A 95 7.79 0.62 -11.65
C ILE A 95 7.87 1.25 -10.26
N ALA A 96 6.92 0.90 -9.39
CA ALA A 96 6.84 1.43 -8.04
C ALA A 96 8.07 1.05 -7.21
N ASN A 97 8.44 -0.22 -7.18
CA ASN A 97 9.63 -0.66 -6.44
C ASN A 97 10.91 0.00 -6.96
N ASN A 98 11.06 0.14 -8.29
CA ASN A 98 12.21 0.86 -8.85
C ASN A 98 12.28 2.32 -8.40
N PHE A 99 11.14 3.02 -8.32
CA PHE A 99 11.12 4.38 -7.79
C PHE A 99 11.49 4.40 -6.31
N LEU A 100 10.84 3.56 -5.49
CA LEU A 100 11.06 3.50 -4.04
C LEU A 100 12.52 3.18 -3.69
N ASP A 101 13.12 2.22 -4.39
CA ASP A 101 14.51 1.84 -4.19
C ASP A 101 15.47 2.99 -4.50
N ARG A 102 15.24 3.72 -5.61
CA ARG A 102 16.04 4.91 -5.94
C ARG A 102 15.91 6.00 -4.88
N GLN A 103 14.70 6.25 -4.37
CA GLN A 103 14.51 7.26 -3.33
C GLN A 103 15.18 6.85 -2.02
N LYS A 104 15.08 5.59 -1.63
CA LYS A 104 15.77 5.05 -0.46
C LYS A 104 17.29 5.20 -0.58
N GLN A 105 17.86 4.89 -1.75
CA GLN A 105 19.29 5.05 -2.00
C GLN A 105 19.73 6.51 -1.96
N SER A 106 18.97 7.41 -2.61
CA SER A 106 19.25 8.86 -2.61
C SER A 106 19.27 9.46 -1.19
N MET A 107 18.26 9.10 -0.38
CA MET A 107 18.20 9.55 1.02
C MET A 107 19.35 8.97 1.84
N ALA A 108 19.69 7.70 1.67
CA ALA A 108 20.79 7.06 2.38
C ALA A 108 22.14 7.71 2.05
N GLN A 109 22.38 8.06 0.78
CA GLN A 109 23.57 8.81 0.36
C GLN A 109 23.67 10.19 1.01
N SER A 110 22.52 10.76 1.39
CA SER A 110 22.41 12.03 2.10
C SER A 110 22.50 11.88 3.63
N GLY A 111 22.72 10.66 4.15
CA GLY A 111 22.75 10.38 5.58
C GLY A 111 21.37 10.37 6.26
N MET A 112 20.29 10.22 5.50
CA MET A 112 18.90 10.26 5.98
C MET A 112 18.12 9.00 5.57
N THR A 113 16.94 8.78 6.16
CA THR A 113 15.97 7.79 5.69
C THR A 113 14.68 8.47 5.22
N VAL A 114 13.97 7.83 4.31
CA VAL A 114 12.64 8.30 3.84
C VAL A 114 11.65 8.46 5.01
N ASP A 115 11.68 7.54 5.98
CA ASP A 115 10.78 7.59 7.13
C ASP A 115 11.06 8.82 8.00
N VAL A 116 12.33 9.11 8.28
CA VAL A 116 12.72 10.30 9.06
C VAL A 116 12.38 11.58 8.29
N PHE A 117 12.63 11.60 6.97
CA PHE A 117 12.30 12.75 6.14
C PHE A 117 10.79 13.05 6.13
N CYS A 118 9.96 12.00 6.13
CA CYS A 118 8.50 12.11 6.03
C CYS A 118 7.75 12.02 7.38
N ALA A 119 8.44 11.89 8.52
CA ALA A 119 7.86 11.64 9.85
C ALA A 119 6.95 12.76 10.43
N ASN A 120 6.81 13.92 9.78
CA ASN A 120 6.11 15.08 10.34
C ASN A 120 5.07 15.72 9.40
N GLN A 121 4.46 14.94 8.50
CA GLN A 121 3.45 15.47 7.58
C GLN A 121 2.14 15.91 8.27
N ALA A 122 1.89 15.46 9.51
CA ALA A 122 0.68 15.74 10.29
C ALA A 122 0.72 17.06 11.09
N ALA A 123 1.77 17.87 10.99
CA ALA A 123 1.83 19.17 11.66
C ALA A 123 1.22 20.29 10.78
N LYS A 124 -0.10 20.24 10.58
CA LYS A 124 -0.96 21.44 10.41
C LYS A 124 -2.43 21.07 10.54
#